data_AF-A0A8T6EAJ8-F1
#
_entry.id   AF-A0A8T6EAJ8-F1
#
_cell.length_a   1.000
_cell.length_b   1.000
_cell.length_c   1.000
_cell.angle_alpha   90.00
_cell.angle_beta   90.00
_cell.angle_gamma   90.00
#
_symmetry.space_group_name_H-M   'P 1'
#
loop_
_entity.id
_entity.type
_entity.pdbx_description
1 polymer ?
#
loop_
_entity_poly.entity_id
_entity_poly.type
_entity_poly.pdbx_seq_one_letter_code
_entity_poly.pdbx_strand_id
1 'polypeptide(L)'
;MSISDRDRQLRSSKLVRAVRTTGVVVYGVLAGTIVFACGGFLILLISGSIVDMIGVVPRGEIVFDLLVATLVVSIACGTLWGALRARKQFRIDNQNSLTDRTKEETVLCDNCGSARLGKWCSVCGQNDREYRRLVPVLSEVVGEMFEADSRVWRTLRILLSKPGLLSLEFARNRRAYYLSPFRLYLFTSLLYFLLMSLFAGSAETDDSGSLFSSSVFYEYLPINILVALPLYALLLQFVFAGQRGYAEHFVFVLHFQTIGFFILMFFIPWIVLADDLWQFFGFSAYFLPTSVYLFLAIKRFYSTSCLARAPGWLATLSIYIVLFCTVVIGTHAITDLLS
;
A
#
# COMPACT_ATOMS: atom_id res chain seq x y z
N MET A 1 19.88 48.04 -22.11
CA MET A 1 19.99 47.36 -20.79
C MET A 1 21.42 46.86 -20.66
N SER A 2 22.19 47.41 -19.72
CA SER A 2 23.63 47.15 -19.62
C SER A 2 23.90 45.72 -19.12
N ILE A 3 25.06 45.14 -19.46
CA ILE A 3 25.45 43.78 -19.05
C ILE A 3 25.49 43.65 -17.51
N SER A 4 25.82 44.75 -16.82
CA SER A 4 25.80 44.85 -15.35
C SER A 4 24.40 44.65 -14.73
N ASP A 5 23.35 45.17 -15.37
CA ASP A 5 21.98 45.06 -14.87
C ASP A 5 21.44 43.62 -15.01
N ARG A 6 21.87 42.91 -16.06
CA ARG A 6 21.47 41.52 -16.33
C ARG A 6 22.04 40.57 -15.27
N ASP A 7 23.30 40.76 -14.87
CA ASP A 7 23.94 39.95 -13.83
C ASP A 7 23.37 40.21 -12.43
N ARG A 8 22.96 41.45 -12.15
CA ARG A 8 22.31 41.82 -10.89
C ARG A 8 20.91 41.18 -10.76
N GLN A 9 20.15 41.12 -11.85
CA GLN A 9 18.87 40.37 -11.91
C GLN A 9 19.04 38.84 -11.83
N LEU A 10 20.10 38.30 -12.42
CA LEU A 10 20.40 36.87 -12.34
C LEU A 10 20.83 36.43 -10.93
N ARG A 11 21.57 37.27 -10.20
CA ARG A 11 21.93 36.98 -8.80
C ARG A 11 20.73 37.10 -7.87
N SER A 12 19.88 38.12 -8.01
CA SER A 12 18.69 38.28 -7.16
C SER A 12 17.69 37.15 -7.36
N SER A 13 17.47 36.70 -8.61
CA SER A 13 16.57 35.56 -8.90
C SER A 13 17.10 34.22 -8.38
N LYS A 14 18.43 33.98 -8.43
CA LYS A 14 19.04 32.78 -7.82
C LYS A 14 18.97 32.81 -6.30
N LEU A 15 19.21 33.96 -5.67
CA LEU A 15 19.17 34.12 -4.22
C LEU A 15 17.74 33.93 -3.67
N VAL A 16 16.74 34.53 -4.32
CA VAL A 16 15.32 34.37 -3.96
C VAL A 16 14.87 32.92 -4.14
N ARG A 17 15.34 32.24 -5.19
CA ARG A 17 15.02 30.82 -5.44
C ARG A 17 15.68 29.92 -4.40
N ALA A 18 16.92 30.20 -4.00
CA ALA A 18 17.63 29.49 -2.93
C ALA A 18 16.95 29.65 -1.57
N VAL A 19 16.63 30.89 -1.14
CA VAL A 19 15.94 31.17 0.12
C VAL A 19 14.57 30.48 0.19
N ARG A 20 13.81 30.46 -0.92
CA ARG A 20 12.52 29.76 -0.99
C ARG A 20 12.67 28.24 -0.87
N THR A 21 13.71 27.65 -1.48
CA THR A 21 13.98 26.21 -1.32
C THR A 21 14.44 25.85 0.09
N THR A 22 15.30 26.66 0.73
CA THR A 22 15.76 26.39 2.10
C THR A 22 14.64 26.55 3.11
N GLY A 23 13.79 27.58 2.96
CA GLY A 23 12.60 27.76 3.81
C GLY A 23 11.61 26.61 3.72
N VAL A 24 11.34 26.08 2.52
CA VAL A 24 10.45 24.92 2.33
C VAL A 24 11.04 23.64 2.93
N VAL A 25 12.36 23.46 2.87
CA VAL A 25 13.04 22.30 3.49
C VAL A 25 12.99 22.39 5.01
N VAL A 26 13.25 23.56 5.60
CA VAL A 26 13.21 23.77 7.05
C VAL A 26 11.79 23.59 7.60
N TYR A 27 10.78 24.16 6.95
CA TYR A 27 9.37 23.93 7.32
C TYR A 27 8.94 22.48 7.12
N GLY A 28 9.43 21.79 6.09
CA GLY A 28 9.14 20.37 5.86
C GLY A 28 9.79 19.43 6.89
N VAL A 29 10.98 19.78 7.39
CA VAL A 29 11.66 19.04 8.47
C VAL A 29 10.99 19.32 9.81
N LEU A 30 10.64 20.57 10.12
CA LEU A 30 9.89 20.94 11.34
C LEU A 30 8.48 20.33 11.34
N ALA A 31 7.76 20.36 10.22
CA ALA A 31 6.46 19.69 10.10
C ALA A 31 6.61 18.16 10.17
N GLY A 32 7.68 17.60 9.62
CA GLY A 32 7.99 16.16 9.69
C GLY A 32 8.32 15.69 11.10
N THR A 33 9.11 16.46 11.87
CA THR A 33 9.40 16.17 13.28
C THR A 33 8.19 16.43 14.17
N ILE A 34 7.36 17.43 13.90
CA ILE A 34 6.08 17.66 14.59
C ILE A 34 5.09 16.53 14.28
N VAL A 35 5.05 15.97 13.06
CA VAL A 35 4.17 14.85 12.70
C VAL A 35 4.69 13.51 13.24
N PHE A 36 6.01 13.30 13.33
CA PHE A 36 6.58 12.12 13.99
C PHE A 36 6.46 12.21 15.51
N ALA A 37 6.65 13.40 16.08
CA ALA A 37 6.41 13.66 17.49
C ALA A 37 4.91 13.56 17.81
N CYS A 38 4.01 14.14 17.02
CA CYS A 38 2.56 13.95 17.20
C CYS A 38 2.12 12.53 16.90
N GLY A 39 2.69 11.80 15.94
CA GLY A 39 2.33 10.41 15.66
C GLY A 39 2.80 9.45 16.75
N GLY A 40 4.05 9.60 17.21
CA GLY A 40 4.60 8.83 18.33
C GLY A 40 4.00 9.24 19.69
N PHE A 41 3.74 10.52 19.90
CA PHE A 41 3.07 11.05 21.09
C PHE A 41 1.57 10.76 21.07
N LEU A 42 0.89 10.67 19.91
CA LEU A 42 -0.50 10.20 19.82
C LEU A 42 -0.56 8.69 20.06
N ILE A 43 0.40 7.90 19.60
CA ILE A 43 0.50 6.47 19.94
C ILE A 43 0.79 6.28 21.44
N LEU A 44 1.62 7.13 22.05
CA LEU A 44 1.91 7.10 23.49
C LEU A 44 0.77 7.69 24.36
N LEU A 45 0.05 8.69 23.86
CA LEU A 45 -1.15 9.26 24.50
C LEU A 45 -2.34 8.29 24.37
N ILE A 46 -2.42 7.52 23.28
CA ILE A 46 -3.39 6.43 23.14
C ILE A 46 -3.02 5.29 24.11
N SER A 47 -1.73 4.98 24.32
CA SER A 47 -1.34 3.95 25.30
C SER A 47 -1.45 4.38 26.77
N GLY A 48 -1.38 5.68 27.08
CA GLY A 48 -1.45 6.21 28.45
C GLY A 48 -2.83 6.70 28.88
N SER A 49 -3.60 7.33 27.99
CA SER A 49 -4.90 7.92 28.32
C SER A 49 -6.08 6.95 28.18
N ILE A 50 -5.90 5.77 27.57
CA ILE A 50 -6.94 4.73 27.51
C ILE A 50 -7.24 4.12 28.88
N VAL A 51 -6.27 4.14 29.81
CA VAL A 51 -6.45 3.50 31.13
C VAL A 51 -7.22 4.40 32.11
N ASP A 52 -7.12 5.73 32.01
CA ASP A 52 -7.78 6.67 32.94
C ASP A 52 -9.04 7.35 32.38
N MET A 53 -9.26 7.36 31.06
CA MET A 53 -10.39 8.06 30.44
C MET A 53 -11.64 7.15 30.24
N ILE A 54 -11.83 6.18 31.13
CA ILE A 54 -12.87 5.14 31.08
C ILE A 54 -14.21 5.57 31.73
N GLY A 55 -14.33 6.83 32.18
CA GLY A 55 -15.42 7.21 33.09
C GLY A 55 -16.74 7.79 32.54
N VAL A 56 -16.79 8.58 31.43
CA VAL A 56 -17.92 9.55 31.29
C VAL A 56 -18.51 9.77 29.87
N VAL A 57 -18.00 9.21 28.77
CA VAL A 57 -18.56 9.52 27.41
C VAL A 57 -18.93 8.25 26.63
N PRO A 58 -20.09 8.18 25.93
CA PRO A 58 -20.45 7.03 25.11
C PRO A 58 -19.36 6.72 24.07
N ARG A 59 -18.77 5.53 24.22
CA ARG A 59 -17.48 5.11 23.64
C ARG A 59 -17.45 5.03 22.10
N GLY A 60 -18.60 5.07 21.43
CA GLY A 60 -18.71 4.86 19.98
C GLY A 60 -18.47 6.10 19.11
N GLU A 61 -18.98 7.26 19.51
CA GLU A 61 -18.99 8.45 18.64
C GLU A 61 -17.61 9.09 18.50
N ILE A 62 -16.85 9.20 19.59
CA ILE A 62 -15.50 9.82 19.57
C ILE A 62 -14.52 9.03 18.70
N VAL A 63 -14.53 7.69 18.81
CA VAL A 63 -13.61 6.83 18.04
C VAL A 63 -13.93 6.92 16.56
N PHE A 64 -15.21 6.89 16.21
CA PHE A 64 -15.66 7.02 14.83
C PHE A 64 -15.27 8.38 14.23
N ASP A 65 -15.52 9.48 14.94
CA ASP A 65 -15.17 10.83 14.49
C ASP A 65 -13.66 11.00 14.30
N LEU A 66 -12.85 10.42 15.19
CA LEU A 66 -11.39 10.45 15.09
C LEU A 66 -10.86 9.66 13.89
N LEU A 67 -11.45 8.49 13.61
CA LEU A 67 -11.12 7.68 12.43
C LEU A 67 -11.48 8.42 11.14
N VAL A 68 -12.68 9.00 11.09
CA VAL A 68 -13.14 9.79 9.93
C VAL A 68 -12.24 11.00 9.72
N ALA A 69 -11.94 11.77 10.77
CA ALA A 69 -11.05 12.92 10.68
C ALA A 69 -9.65 12.51 10.19
N THR A 70 -9.10 11.42 10.72
CA THR A 70 -7.79 10.89 10.30
C THR A 70 -7.80 10.47 8.82
N LEU A 71 -8.85 9.79 8.37
CA LEU A 71 -9.02 9.39 6.98
C LEU A 71 -9.11 10.60 6.05
N VAL A 72 -9.94 11.58 6.40
CA VAL A 72 -10.12 12.82 5.62
C VAL A 72 -8.81 13.58 5.50
N VAL A 73 -8.10 13.80 6.61
CA VAL A 73 -6.80 14.49 6.62
C VAL A 73 -5.78 13.74 5.76
N SER A 74 -5.75 12.41 5.84
CA SER A 74 -4.83 11.57 5.08
C SER A 74 -5.08 11.64 3.58
N ILE A 75 -6.35 11.56 3.18
CA ILE A 75 -6.76 11.70 1.77
C ILE A 75 -6.45 13.11 1.27
N ALA A 76 -6.78 14.15 2.05
CA ALA A 76 -6.54 15.54 1.67
C ALA A 76 -5.04 15.85 1.50
N CYS A 77 -4.21 15.41 2.46
CA CYS A 77 -2.76 15.59 2.40
C CYS A 77 -2.15 14.80 1.22
N GLY A 78 -2.59 13.56 1.02
CA GLY A 78 -2.16 12.68 -0.05
C GLY A 78 -2.51 13.22 -1.43
N THR A 79 -3.77 13.60 -1.66
CA THR A 79 -4.26 14.16 -2.93
C THR A 79 -3.58 15.48 -3.28
N LEU A 80 -3.36 16.38 -2.30
CA LEU A 80 -2.62 17.62 -2.49
C LEU A 80 -1.19 17.35 -2.94
N TRP A 81 -0.49 16.44 -2.24
CA TRP A 81 0.85 16.02 -2.62
C TRP A 81 0.89 15.36 -4.01
N GLY A 82 -0.07 14.48 -4.30
CA GLY A 82 -0.23 13.80 -5.58
C GLY A 82 -0.43 14.77 -6.74
N ALA A 83 -1.32 15.75 -6.57
CA ALA A 83 -1.63 16.78 -7.55
C ALA A 83 -0.42 17.69 -7.86
N LEU A 84 0.33 18.08 -6.83
CA LEU A 84 1.57 18.86 -7.00
C LEU A 84 2.61 18.10 -7.83
N ARG A 85 2.60 16.76 -7.76
CA ARG A 85 3.57 15.89 -8.43
C ARG A 85 3.14 15.45 -9.82
N ALA A 86 1.84 15.22 -10.04
CA ALA A 86 1.28 14.95 -11.36
C ALA A 86 1.66 16.09 -12.34
N ARG A 87 1.68 17.35 -11.88
CA ARG A 87 2.17 18.50 -12.66
C ARG A 87 3.64 18.41 -13.07
N LYS A 88 4.50 17.73 -12.29
CA LYS A 88 5.91 17.49 -12.64
C LYS A 88 6.06 16.32 -13.62
N GLN A 89 5.31 15.23 -13.42
CA GLN A 89 5.38 14.04 -14.27
C GLN A 89 4.83 14.31 -15.68
N PHE A 90 3.68 14.99 -15.78
CA PHE A 90 3.10 15.39 -17.08
C PHE A 90 4.08 16.21 -17.94
N ARG A 91 4.90 17.07 -17.32
CA ARG A 91 5.92 17.83 -18.05
C ARG A 91 7.05 16.95 -18.63
N ILE A 92 7.37 15.83 -17.97
CA ILE A 92 8.39 14.86 -18.43
C ILE A 92 7.81 13.96 -19.52
N ASP A 93 6.60 13.43 -19.33
CA ASP A 93 5.97 12.52 -20.29
C ASP A 93 5.63 13.24 -21.61
N ASN A 94 5.21 14.52 -21.55
CA ASN A 94 4.94 15.32 -22.74
C ASN A 94 6.23 15.57 -23.57
N GLN A 95 7.39 15.66 -22.91
CA GLN A 95 8.70 15.75 -23.58
C GLN A 95 9.09 14.44 -24.28
N ASN A 96 8.78 13.28 -23.69
CA ASN A 96 9.06 11.97 -24.29
C ASN A 96 8.07 11.60 -25.41
N SER A 97 6.82 12.09 -25.37
CA SER A 97 5.82 11.79 -26.41
C SER A 97 6.09 12.48 -27.76
N LEU A 98 6.82 13.59 -27.77
CA LEU A 98 7.19 14.31 -28.98
C LEU A 98 8.33 13.61 -29.74
N THR A 99 9.12 12.78 -29.06
CA THR A 99 10.18 11.95 -29.67
C THR A 99 9.68 10.63 -30.26
N ASP A 100 8.41 10.26 -30.06
CA ASP A 100 7.87 8.92 -30.38
C ASP A 100 6.99 8.89 -31.66
N ARG A 101 6.67 10.04 -32.26
CA ARG A 101 5.72 10.11 -33.39
C ARG A 101 6.28 9.78 -34.78
N THR A 102 7.45 9.15 -34.89
CA THR A 102 8.13 8.93 -36.19
C THR A 102 8.41 7.48 -36.58
N LYS A 103 7.82 6.47 -35.92
CA LYS A 103 8.06 5.07 -36.31
C LYS A 103 6.78 4.27 -36.50
N GLU A 104 6.42 4.07 -37.77
CA GLU A 104 5.63 2.91 -38.19
C GLU A 104 6.48 1.66 -37.92
N GLU A 105 6.19 0.91 -36.85
CA GLU A 105 7.05 -0.19 -36.44
C GLU A 105 6.26 -1.42 -36.01
N THR A 106 6.79 -2.59 -36.40
CA THR A 106 6.42 -3.90 -35.88
C THR A 106 6.23 -3.86 -34.37
N VAL A 107 5.05 -4.25 -33.88
CA VAL A 107 4.75 -4.20 -32.44
C VAL A 107 5.61 -5.25 -31.72
N LEU A 108 6.59 -4.79 -30.94
CA LEU A 108 7.44 -5.65 -30.12
C LEU A 108 6.68 -6.11 -28.87
N CYS A 109 7.04 -7.27 -28.33
CA CYS A 109 6.51 -7.76 -27.06
C CYS A 109 7.18 -7.05 -25.87
N ASP A 110 6.40 -6.42 -25.00
CA ASP A 110 6.93 -5.67 -23.83
C ASP A 110 7.75 -6.54 -22.86
N ASN A 111 7.49 -7.85 -22.85
CA ASN A 111 8.09 -8.80 -21.92
C ASN A 111 9.37 -9.46 -22.43
N CYS A 112 9.39 -9.93 -23.69
CA CYS A 112 10.56 -10.62 -24.26
C CYS A 112 11.25 -9.86 -25.39
N GLY A 113 10.66 -8.77 -25.90
CA GLY A 113 11.21 -7.98 -26.99
C GLY A 113 11.08 -8.63 -28.38
N SER A 114 10.48 -9.81 -28.52
CA SER A 114 10.27 -10.43 -29.84
C SER A 114 9.24 -9.66 -30.66
N ALA A 115 9.32 -9.75 -31.99
CA ALA A 115 8.23 -9.30 -32.86
C ALA A 115 6.95 -10.06 -32.50
N ARG A 116 5.83 -9.35 -32.40
CA ARG A 116 4.53 -9.93 -32.02
C ARG A 116 3.60 -9.95 -33.23
N LEU A 117 3.07 -11.13 -33.54
CA LEU A 117 2.06 -11.33 -34.59
C LEU A 117 0.71 -11.57 -33.92
N GLY A 118 -0.11 -10.52 -33.80
CA GLY A 118 -1.44 -10.60 -33.19
C GLY A 118 -1.45 -10.40 -31.67
N LYS A 119 -2.45 -11.00 -31.00
CA LYS A 119 -2.75 -10.75 -29.56
C LYS A 119 -1.82 -11.47 -28.59
N TRP A 120 -1.19 -12.56 -29.02
CA TRP A 120 -0.35 -13.41 -28.18
C TRP A 120 1.09 -13.41 -28.71
N CYS A 121 2.06 -13.34 -27.82
CA CYS A 121 3.47 -13.53 -28.17
C CYS A 121 3.78 -15.03 -28.29
N SER A 122 4.32 -15.46 -29.44
CA SER A 122 4.70 -16.86 -29.69
C SER A 122 5.90 -17.33 -28.86
N VAL A 123 6.74 -16.41 -28.37
CA VAL A 123 7.95 -16.74 -27.62
C VAL A 123 7.67 -16.88 -26.13
N CYS A 124 7.01 -15.88 -25.52
CA CYS A 124 6.78 -15.86 -24.08
C CYS A 124 5.33 -16.13 -23.66
N GLY A 125 4.40 -16.28 -24.61
CA GLY A 125 2.98 -16.51 -24.32
C GLY A 125 2.22 -15.29 -23.81
N GLN A 126 2.81 -14.10 -23.82
CA GLN A 126 2.13 -12.91 -23.29
C GLN A 126 0.95 -12.44 -24.16
N ASN A 127 -0.18 -12.16 -23.52
CA ASN A 127 -1.33 -11.47 -24.12
C ASN A 127 -1.17 -9.95 -24.06
N ASP A 128 -1.42 -9.25 -25.17
CA ASP A 128 -1.37 -7.78 -25.25
C ASP A 128 -2.70 -7.11 -24.88
N ARG A 129 -3.46 -7.66 -23.93
CA ARG A 129 -4.64 -6.96 -23.41
C ARG A 129 -4.19 -5.76 -22.61
N GLU A 130 -4.78 -4.59 -22.91
CA GLU A 130 -4.60 -3.40 -22.10
C GLU A 130 -5.55 -3.47 -20.89
N TYR A 131 -5.02 -3.80 -19.70
CA TYR A 131 -5.82 -3.98 -18.47
C TYR A 131 -6.12 -2.65 -17.77
N ARG A 132 -6.31 -1.56 -18.54
CA ARG A 132 -6.73 -0.26 -17.99
C ARG A 132 -8.15 -0.34 -17.36
N ARG A 133 -8.90 -1.40 -17.66
CA ARG A 133 -10.26 -1.70 -17.14
C ARG A 133 -10.24 -2.96 -16.27
N LEU A 134 -11.19 -3.08 -15.34
CA LEU A 134 -11.28 -4.17 -14.35
C LEU A 134 -11.77 -5.51 -14.90
N VAL A 135 -12.64 -5.47 -15.91
CA VAL A 135 -13.33 -6.67 -16.43
C VAL A 135 -12.37 -7.78 -16.89
N PRO A 136 -11.28 -7.49 -17.63
CA PRO A 136 -10.34 -8.54 -18.05
C PRO A 136 -9.57 -9.16 -16.88
N VAL A 137 -9.41 -8.43 -15.77
CA VAL A 137 -8.70 -8.90 -14.58
C VAL A 137 -9.51 -9.98 -13.85
N LEU A 138 -10.83 -9.79 -13.70
CA LEU A 138 -11.71 -10.73 -13.00
C LEU A 138 -11.90 -12.04 -13.78
N SER A 139 -11.87 -12.01 -15.12
CA SER A 139 -12.01 -13.23 -15.94
C SER A 139 -10.84 -14.20 -15.80
N GLU A 140 -9.68 -13.72 -15.34
CA GLU A 140 -8.48 -14.52 -15.10
C GLU A 140 -8.58 -15.31 -13.78
N VAL A 141 -9.33 -14.77 -12.80
CA VAL A 141 -9.50 -15.35 -11.46
C VAL A 141 -10.17 -16.72 -11.49
N VAL A 142 -11.14 -16.93 -12.39
CA VAL A 142 -11.95 -18.16 -12.45
C VAL A 142 -11.26 -19.28 -13.24
N GLY A 143 -10.43 -18.95 -14.22
CA GLY A 143 -9.80 -19.95 -15.11
C GLY A 143 -8.54 -20.61 -14.54
N GLU A 144 -7.90 -19.99 -13.55
CA GLU A 144 -6.52 -20.31 -13.17
C GLU A 144 -6.39 -20.95 -11.78
N MET A 145 -7.42 -21.48 -11.12
CA MET A 145 -7.26 -21.86 -9.70
C MET A 145 -6.44 -23.15 -9.42
N PHE A 146 -6.10 -23.98 -10.42
CA PHE A 146 -5.56 -25.34 -10.19
C PHE A 146 -4.26 -25.76 -10.92
N GLU A 147 -3.38 -24.83 -11.32
CA GLU A 147 -2.04 -25.20 -11.85
C GLU A 147 -0.93 -24.87 -10.86
N ALA A 148 -0.23 -25.90 -10.37
CA ALA A 148 1.00 -25.75 -9.59
C ALA A 148 2.12 -25.23 -10.50
N ASP A 149 2.29 -23.91 -10.55
CA ASP A 149 3.17 -23.26 -11.49
C ASP A 149 4.63 -23.18 -10.98
N SER A 150 5.59 -23.64 -11.80
CA SER A 150 7.04 -23.48 -11.55
C SER A 150 7.46 -22.01 -11.33
N ARG A 151 6.62 -21.05 -11.72
CA ARG A 151 6.83 -19.60 -11.58
C ARG A 151 6.68 -19.08 -10.15
N VAL A 152 6.10 -19.85 -9.22
CA VAL A 152 5.83 -19.40 -7.85
C VAL A 152 7.11 -18.95 -7.15
N TRP A 153 8.16 -19.78 -7.15
CA TRP A 153 9.41 -19.47 -6.43
C TRP A 153 10.13 -18.25 -6.99
N ARG A 154 10.14 -18.07 -8.31
CA ARG A 154 10.70 -16.88 -8.96
C ARG A 154 9.94 -15.63 -8.53
N THR A 155 8.61 -15.69 -8.55
CA THR A 155 7.73 -14.58 -8.18
C THR A 155 7.89 -14.21 -6.71
N LEU A 156 7.87 -15.22 -5.82
CA LEU A 156 8.02 -15.04 -4.38
C LEU A 156 9.39 -14.44 -4.01
N ARG A 157 10.48 -14.96 -4.60
CA ARG A 157 11.82 -14.41 -4.37
C ARG A 157 11.88 -12.93 -4.74
N ILE A 158 11.29 -12.53 -5.87
CA ILE A 158 11.26 -11.14 -6.32
C ILE A 158 10.38 -10.29 -5.40
N LEU A 159 9.22 -10.79 -5.00
CA LEU A 159 8.32 -10.11 -4.08
C LEU A 159 9.01 -9.78 -2.75
N LEU A 160 9.68 -10.77 -2.14
CA LEU A 160 10.36 -10.62 -0.85
C LEU A 160 11.65 -9.78 -0.93
N SER A 161 12.46 -9.96 -1.99
CA SER A 161 13.78 -9.29 -2.08
C SER A 161 13.73 -7.90 -2.73
N LYS A 162 12.74 -7.62 -3.58
CA LYS A 162 12.68 -6.39 -4.38
C LYS A 162 11.31 -5.69 -4.19
N PRO A 163 11.15 -4.88 -3.14
CA PRO A 163 9.89 -4.22 -2.80
C PRO A 163 9.34 -3.40 -3.96
N GLY A 164 8.07 -3.62 -4.31
CA GLY A 164 7.35 -2.89 -5.37
C GLY A 164 7.81 -3.18 -6.81
N LEU A 165 8.77 -4.09 -7.05
CA LEU A 165 9.20 -4.41 -8.41
C LEU A 165 8.12 -5.16 -9.19
N LEU A 166 7.46 -6.14 -8.56
CA LEU A 166 6.47 -6.97 -9.24
C LEU A 166 5.27 -6.14 -9.74
N SER A 167 4.78 -5.22 -8.91
CA SER A 167 3.74 -4.25 -9.29
C SER A 167 4.22 -3.32 -10.43
N LEU A 168 5.49 -2.91 -10.41
CA LEU A 168 6.06 -2.08 -11.47
C LEU A 168 6.17 -2.82 -12.80
N GLU A 169 6.58 -4.09 -12.79
CA GLU A 169 6.62 -4.95 -13.97
C GLU A 169 5.21 -5.19 -14.54
N PHE A 170 4.22 -5.42 -13.66
CA PHE A 170 2.82 -5.49 -14.07
C PHE A 170 2.39 -4.21 -14.81
N ALA A 171 2.69 -3.06 -14.23
CA ALA A 171 2.36 -1.75 -14.80
C ALA A 171 3.21 -1.37 -16.03
N ARG A 172 4.24 -2.15 -16.35
CA ARG A 172 5.04 -2.05 -17.59
C ARG A 172 4.62 -3.08 -18.63
N ASN A 173 3.52 -3.79 -18.41
CA ASN A 173 3.08 -4.88 -19.26
C ASN A 173 4.15 -5.99 -19.38
N ARG A 174 4.85 -6.35 -18.30
CA ARG A 174 5.83 -7.46 -18.28
C ARG A 174 5.37 -8.56 -17.33
N ARG A 175 4.50 -9.45 -17.83
CA ARG A 175 3.63 -10.28 -16.98
C ARG A 175 3.80 -11.77 -17.16
N ALA A 176 4.18 -12.25 -18.35
CA ALA A 176 4.18 -13.69 -18.63
C ALA A 176 5.26 -14.50 -17.87
N TYR A 177 6.21 -13.86 -17.17
CA TYR A 177 7.20 -14.58 -16.35
C TYR A 177 6.81 -14.72 -14.87
N TYR A 178 5.74 -14.05 -14.44
CA TYR A 178 5.32 -13.98 -13.05
C TYR A 178 3.97 -14.67 -12.85
N LEU A 179 3.71 -15.09 -11.62
CA LEU A 179 2.39 -15.58 -11.23
C LEU A 179 1.38 -14.43 -11.26
N SER A 180 0.13 -14.73 -11.59
CA SER A 180 -0.94 -13.73 -11.53
C SER A 180 -1.06 -13.18 -10.09
N PRO A 181 -1.17 -11.85 -9.90
CA PRO A 181 -1.20 -11.23 -8.57
C PRO A 181 -2.31 -11.78 -7.67
N PHE A 182 -3.45 -12.13 -8.27
CA PHE A 182 -4.61 -12.69 -7.59
C PHE A 182 -4.35 -14.10 -7.08
N ARG A 183 -3.84 -14.99 -7.94
CA ARG A 183 -3.50 -16.36 -7.55
C ARG A 183 -2.47 -16.35 -6.42
N LEU A 184 -1.47 -15.47 -6.51
CA LEU A 184 -0.48 -15.31 -5.46
C LEU A 184 -1.12 -14.89 -4.13
N TYR A 185 -1.96 -13.85 -4.15
CA TYR A 185 -2.67 -13.37 -2.98
C TYR A 185 -3.57 -14.44 -2.36
N LEU A 186 -4.45 -15.08 -3.14
CA LEU A 186 -5.40 -16.10 -2.67
C LEU A 186 -4.67 -17.32 -2.08
N PHE A 187 -3.60 -17.77 -2.74
CA PHE A 187 -2.80 -18.88 -2.22
C PHE A 187 -2.16 -18.53 -0.87
N THR A 188 -1.58 -17.33 -0.76
CA THR A 188 -0.92 -16.91 0.48
C THR A 188 -1.90 -16.61 1.62
N SER A 189 -3.07 -16.06 1.32
CA SER A 189 -4.10 -15.82 2.34
C SER A 189 -4.66 -17.16 2.85
N LEU A 190 -4.98 -18.09 1.94
CA LEU A 190 -5.43 -19.43 2.30
C LEU A 190 -4.39 -20.16 3.16
N LEU A 191 -3.11 -20.09 2.78
CA LEU A 191 -2.02 -20.66 3.56
C LEU A 191 -1.93 -20.03 4.96
N TYR A 192 -2.03 -18.70 5.06
CA TYR A 192 -2.03 -17.98 6.33
C TYR A 192 -3.18 -18.44 7.24
N PHE A 193 -4.42 -18.48 6.72
CA PHE A 193 -5.59 -18.91 7.49
C PHE A 193 -5.51 -20.37 7.91
N LEU A 194 -5.01 -21.24 7.04
CA LEU A 194 -4.75 -22.64 7.37
C LEU A 194 -3.76 -22.75 8.53
N LEU A 195 -2.63 -22.04 8.46
CA LEU A 195 -1.63 -22.05 9.53
C LEU A 195 -2.22 -21.51 10.83
N MET A 196 -2.91 -20.38 10.79
CA MET A 196 -3.59 -19.85 11.98
C MET A 196 -4.55 -20.86 12.60
N SER A 197 -5.34 -21.57 11.78
CA SER A 197 -6.24 -22.62 12.28
C SER A 197 -5.49 -23.80 12.93
N LEU A 198 -4.32 -24.17 12.40
CA LEU A 198 -3.50 -25.26 12.96
C LEU A 198 -2.85 -24.86 14.29
N PHE A 199 -2.34 -23.63 14.39
CA PHE A 199 -1.72 -23.13 15.62
C PHE A 199 -2.76 -22.78 16.69
N ALA A 200 -3.92 -22.22 16.31
CA ALA A 200 -4.99 -21.89 17.25
C ALA A 200 -5.58 -23.13 17.94
N GLY A 201 -5.66 -24.28 17.25
CA GLY A 201 -6.14 -25.54 17.83
C GLY A 201 -5.26 -26.12 18.94
N SER A 202 -4.07 -25.55 19.18
CA SER A 202 -3.14 -25.97 20.24
C SER A 202 -3.15 -25.09 21.49
N ALA A 203 -3.87 -23.97 21.48
CA ALA A 203 -3.99 -23.08 22.63
C ALA A 203 -5.18 -23.51 23.51
N GLU A 204 -4.91 -23.90 24.76
CA GLU A 204 -5.96 -24.12 25.76
C GLU A 204 -6.73 -22.80 25.99
N THR A 205 -8.05 -22.87 25.89
CA THR A 205 -8.95 -21.73 26.02
C THR A 205 -9.07 -21.30 27.48
N ASP A 206 -8.23 -20.36 27.91
CA ASP A 206 -8.50 -19.57 29.11
C ASP A 206 -9.46 -18.43 28.76
N ASP A 207 -10.58 -18.38 29.49
CA ASP A 207 -11.78 -17.57 29.28
C ASP A 207 -11.55 -16.08 29.67
N SER A 208 -10.45 -15.51 29.18
CA SER A 208 -10.12 -14.10 29.33
C SER A 208 -10.56 -13.36 28.07
N GLY A 209 -11.65 -12.60 28.18
CA GLY A 209 -12.25 -11.81 27.10
C GLY A 209 -11.30 -10.74 26.53
N SER A 210 -10.31 -11.16 25.76
CA SER A 210 -9.46 -10.28 24.98
C SER A 210 -10.23 -9.84 23.73
N LEU A 211 -10.10 -8.56 23.38
CA LEU A 211 -10.66 -7.94 22.15
C LEU A 211 -10.35 -8.75 20.88
N PHE A 212 -9.27 -9.55 20.86
CA PHE A 212 -8.85 -10.33 19.70
C PHE A 212 -9.25 -11.81 19.77
N SER A 213 -9.80 -12.30 20.89
CA SER A 213 -10.11 -13.71 21.13
C SER A 213 -11.54 -14.11 20.76
N SER A 214 -12.36 -13.20 20.24
CA SER A 214 -13.73 -13.55 19.83
C SER A 214 -13.69 -14.46 18.58
N SER A 215 -14.30 -15.64 18.67
CA SER A 215 -14.47 -16.58 17.55
C SER A 215 -15.03 -15.92 16.28
N VAL A 216 -15.86 -14.90 16.50
CA VAL A 216 -16.51 -14.08 15.47
C VAL A 216 -15.51 -13.22 14.67
N PHE A 217 -14.45 -12.72 15.29
CA PHE A 217 -13.40 -11.95 14.58
C PHE A 217 -12.67 -12.80 13.54
N TYR A 218 -12.37 -14.07 13.88
CA TYR A 218 -11.69 -14.99 12.98
C TYR A 218 -12.58 -15.47 11.83
N GLU A 219 -13.89 -15.61 12.07
CA GLU A 219 -14.86 -16.02 11.05
C GLU A 219 -15.00 -14.98 9.93
N TYR A 220 -14.98 -13.69 10.27
CA TYR A 220 -15.12 -12.59 9.29
C TYR A 220 -13.80 -12.07 8.73
N LEU A 221 -12.66 -12.49 9.27
CA LEU A 221 -11.33 -11.98 8.88
C LEU A 221 -11.03 -12.12 7.36
N PRO A 222 -11.28 -13.27 6.70
CA PRO A 222 -10.99 -13.41 5.27
C PRO A 222 -11.82 -12.48 4.40
N ILE A 223 -13.12 -12.33 4.73
CA ILE A 223 -14.07 -11.52 3.97
C ILE A 223 -13.71 -10.04 4.11
N ASN A 224 -13.41 -9.59 5.33
CA ASN A 224 -13.06 -8.20 5.59
C ASN A 224 -11.80 -7.76 4.84
N ILE A 225 -10.78 -8.62 4.79
CA ILE A 225 -9.56 -8.31 4.04
C ILE A 225 -9.90 -8.25 2.53
N LEU A 226 -10.68 -9.19 2.00
CA LEU A 226 -11.07 -9.20 0.59
C LEU A 226 -11.84 -7.95 0.17
N VAL A 227 -12.78 -7.48 0.99
CA VAL A 227 -13.57 -6.26 0.75
C VAL A 227 -12.72 -5.00 0.91
N ALA A 228 -11.74 -5.00 1.83
CA ALA A 228 -10.84 -3.87 2.04
C ALA A 228 -9.89 -3.62 0.85
N LEU A 229 -9.51 -4.64 0.07
CA LEU A 229 -8.58 -4.49 -1.06
C LEU A 229 -9.06 -3.50 -2.14
N PRO A 230 -10.26 -3.65 -2.74
CA PRO A 230 -10.73 -2.71 -3.77
C PRO A 230 -10.93 -1.31 -3.22
N LEU A 231 -11.33 -1.17 -1.94
CA LEU A 231 -11.49 0.12 -1.28
C LEU A 231 -10.13 0.79 -1.05
N TYR A 232 -9.13 0.04 -0.57
CA TYR A 232 -7.77 0.56 -0.39
C TYR A 232 -7.14 0.98 -1.71
N ALA A 233 -7.31 0.18 -2.77
CA ALA A 233 -6.86 0.53 -4.12
C ALA A 233 -7.55 1.80 -4.65
N LEU A 234 -8.85 1.96 -4.38
CA LEU A 234 -9.60 3.17 -4.73
C LEU A 234 -9.07 4.41 -3.99
N LEU A 235 -8.80 4.31 -2.70
CA LEU A 235 -8.23 5.41 -1.92
C LEU A 235 -6.81 5.76 -2.39
N LEU A 236 -6.00 4.77 -2.77
CA LEU A 236 -4.71 5.02 -3.40
C LEU A 236 -4.84 5.72 -4.74
N GLN A 237 -5.86 5.39 -5.55
CA GLN A 237 -6.13 6.09 -6.81
C GLN A 237 -6.40 7.58 -6.58
N PHE A 238 -7.05 7.96 -5.47
CA PHE A 238 -7.23 9.36 -5.10
C PHE A 238 -5.91 10.00 -4.64
N VAL A 239 -5.18 9.37 -3.71
CA VAL A 239 -3.91 9.90 -3.19
C VAL A 239 -2.87 10.10 -4.29
N PHE A 240 -2.78 9.17 -5.24
CA PHE A 240 -1.82 9.17 -6.34
C PHE A 240 -2.49 9.47 -7.69
N ALA A 241 -3.55 10.28 -7.67
CA ALA A 241 -4.33 10.61 -8.87
C ALA A 241 -3.45 11.09 -10.03
N GLY A 242 -3.69 10.52 -11.21
CA GLY A 242 -2.98 10.86 -12.45
C GLY A 242 -1.60 10.23 -12.63
N GLN A 243 -1.10 9.43 -11.68
CA GLN A 243 0.16 8.70 -11.86
C GLN A 243 -0.03 7.33 -12.52
N ARG A 244 -1.09 6.61 -12.14
CA ARG A 244 -1.35 5.21 -12.50
C ARG A 244 -2.87 4.97 -12.60
N GLY A 245 -3.25 3.90 -13.27
CA GLY A 245 -4.65 3.46 -13.39
C GLY A 245 -5.10 2.56 -12.23
N TYR A 246 -6.41 2.42 -12.05
CA TYR A 246 -6.99 1.68 -10.92
C TYR A 246 -6.48 0.24 -10.82
N ALA A 247 -6.42 -0.48 -11.94
CA ALA A 247 -5.93 -1.86 -11.98
C ALA A 247 -4.48 -1.98 -11.50
N GLU A 248 -3.64 -0.97 -11.76
CA GLU A 248 -2.24 -0.94 -11.33
C GLU A 248 -2.14 -0.72 -9.82
N HIS A 249 -2.97 0.18 -9.26
CA HIS A 249 -3.10 0.36 -7.82
C HIS A 249 -3.64 -0.89 -7.13
N PHE A 250 -4.64 -1.54 -7.73
CA PHE A 250 -5.21 -2.78 -7.21
C PHE A 250 -4.16 -3.89 -7.13
N VAL A 251 -3.39 -4.10 -8.20
CA VAL A 251 -2.28 -5.07 -8.19
C VAL A 251 -1.19 -4.69 -7.20
N PHE A 252 -0.90 -3.39 -7.03
CA PHE A 252 0.02 -2.94 -6.00
C PHE A 252 -0.45 -3.34 -4.60
N VAL A 253 -1.74 -3.16 -4.30
CA VAL A 253 -2.36 -3.56 -3.03
C VAL A 253 -2.30 -5.08 -2.83
N LEU A 254 -2.59 -5.88 -3.86
CA LEU A 254 -2.48 -7.34 -3.77
C LEU A 254 -1.06 -7.79 -3.37
N HIS A 255 -0.04 -7.28 -4.05
CA HIS A 255 1.35 -7.62 -3.74
C HIS A 255 1.78 -7.13 -2.35
N PHE A 256 1.32 -5.95 -1.95
CA PHE A 256 1.58 -5.41 -0.62
C PHE A 256 0.96 -6.28 0.48
N GLN A 257 -0.30 -6.66 0.33
CA GLN A 257 -1.00 -7.50 1.30
C GLN A 257 -0.43 -8.93 1.34
N THR A 258 0.01 -9.46 0.19
CA THR A 258 0.71 -10.74 0.11
C THR A 258 1.97 -10.73 0.99
N ILE A 259 2.75 -9.65 0.96
CA ILE A 259 3.90 -9.49 1.86
C ILE A 259 3.47 -9.40 3.32
N GLY A 260 2.39 -8.68 3.61
CA GLY A 260 1.79 -8.65 4.95
C GLY A 260 1.51 -10.05 5.49
N PHE A 261 0.91 -10.94 4.68
CA PHE A 261 0.68 -12.33 5.08
C PHE A 261 1.96 -13.13 5.32
N PHE A 262 3.01 -12.95 4.50
CA PHE A 262 4.30 -13.60 4.77
C PHE A 262 4.95 -13.11 6.08
N ILE A 263 4.87 -11.82 6.36
CA ILE A 263 5.37 -11.24 7.61
C ILE A 263 4.55 -11.79 8.78
N LEU A 264 3.21 -11.75 8.70
CA LEU A 264 2.34 -12.33 9.73
C LEU A 264 2.67 -13.80 9.98
N MET A 265 2.80 -14.61 8.92
CA MET A 265 3.14 -16.03 9.01
C MET A 265 4.45 -16.27 9.77
N PHE A 266 5.45 -15.42 9.57
CA PHE A 266 6.71 -15.48 10.33
C PHE A 266 6.51 -15.18 11.82
N PHE A 267 5.59 -14.28 12.16
CA PHE A 267 5.26 -13.92 13.54
C PHE A 267 4.20 -14.81 14.20
N ILE A 268 3.51 -15.72 13.47
CA ILE A 268 2.46 -16.60 14.04
C ILE A 268 2.93 -17.32 15.31
N PRO A 269 4.09 -18.01 15.33
CA PRO A 269 4.51 -18.73 16.54
C PRO A 269 4.71 -17.80 17.74
N TRP A 270 5.20 -16.57 17.49
CA TRP A 270 5.35 -15.58 18.55
C TRP A 270 3.99 -15.08 19.02
N ILE A 271 3.07 -14.76 18.11
CA ILE A 271 1.72 -14.29 18.46
C ILE A 271 0.96 -15.34 19.28
N VAL A 272 1.12 -16.62 18.98
CA VAL A 272 0.38 -17.71 19.64
C VAL A 272 1.00 -18.15 20.96
N LEU A 273 2.33 -18.11 21.09
CA LEU A 273 3.03 -18.64 22.27
C LEU A 273 3.38 -17.56 23.31
N ALA A 274 3.23 -16.28 22.99
CA ALA A 274 3.52 -15.20 23.91
C ALA A 274 2.35 -14.86 24.84
N ASP A 275 2.67 -14.42 26.05
CA ASP A 275 1.72 -13.78 26.97
C ASP A 275 1.29 -12.40 26.44
N ASP A 276 0.20 -11.85 26.98
CA ASP A 276 -0.46 -10.62 26.52
C ASP A 276 0.49 -9.43 26.25
N LEU A 277 1.40 -9.14 27.18
CA LEU A 277 2.35 -8.04 27.03
C LEU A 277 3.28 -8.27 25.83
N TRP A 278 3.71 -9.51 25.62
CA TRP A 278 4.60 -9.89 24.53
C TRP A 278 3.86 -9.99 23.19
N GLN A 279 2.59 -10.34 23.18
CA GLN A 279 1.74 -10.27 21.98
C GLN A 279 1.64 -8.83 21.45
N PHE A 280 1.50 -7.83 22.35
CA PHE A 280 1.51 -6.42 21.95
C PHE A 280 2.81 -6.02 21.24
N PHE A 281 3.96 -6.46 21.75
CA PHE A 281 5.25 -6.27 21.08
C PHE A 281 5.31 -7.02 19.75
N GLY A 282 4.71 -8.21 19.64
CA GLY A 282 4.57 -8.96 18.39
C GLY A 282 3.77 -8.22 17.31
N PHE A 283 2.61 -7.64 17.66
CA PHE A 283 1.84 -6.79 16.74
C PHE A 283 2.63 -5.56 16.29
N SER A 284 3.27 -4.88 17.24
CA SER A 284 4.14 -3.73 16.94
C SER A 284 5.30 -4.13 16.00
N ALA A 285 5.86 -5.32 16.20
CA ALA A 285 6.91 -5.90 15.37
C ALA A 285 6.43 -6.32 13.97
N TYR A 286 5.13 -6.54 13.75
CA TYR A 286 4.54 -6.74 12.41
C TYR A 286 4.42 -5.43 11.62
N PHE A 287 3.96 -4.35 12.26
CA PHE A 287 3.72 -3.08 11.58
C PHE A 287 5.00 -2.45 11.05
N LEU A 288 6.12 -2.60 11.77
CA LEU A 288 7.41 -2.02 11.39
C LEU A 288 7.98 -2.53 10.05
N PRO A 289 8.20 -3.85 9.81
CA PRO A 289 8.70 -4.36 8.54
C PRO A 289 7.72 -4.12 7.39
N THR A 290 6.41 -4.21 7.64
CA THR A 290 5.36 -3.90 6.66
C THR A 290 5.45 -2.44 6.20
N SER A 291 5.61 -1.53 7.16
CA SER A 291 5.78 -0.10 6.94
C SER A 291 7.07 0.24 6.17
N VAL A 292 8.19 -0.41 6.52
CA VAL A 292 9.46 -0.29 5.80
C VAL A 292 9.30 -0.79 4.35
N TYR A 293 8.65 -1.94 4.16
CA TYR A 293 8.39 -2.49 2.83
C TYR A 293 7.55 -1.52 2.00
N LEU A 294 6.47 -0.95 2.57
CA LEU A 294 5.62 0.05 1.90
C LEU A 294 6.44 1.27 1.47
N PHE A 295 7.29 1.79 2.37
CA PHE A 295 8.16 2.92 2.08
C PHE A 295 9.14 2.61 0.93
N LEU A 296 9.69 1.40 0.84
CA LEU A 296 10.56 1.01 -0.27
C LEU A 296 9.76 0.76 -1.56
N ALA A 297 8.56 0.20 -1.45
CA ALA A 297 7.69 -0.11 -2.59
C ALA A 297 7.19 1.16 -3.28
N ILE A 298 6.77 2.18 -2.53
CA ILE A 298 6.34 3.48 -3.06
C ILE A 298 7.48 4.15 -3.85
N LYS A 299 8.74 4.00 -3.41
CA LYS A 299 9.91 4.50 -4.17
C LYS A 299 9.89 3.97 -5.60
N ARG A 300 9.78 2.65 -5.70
CA ARG A 300 10.00 1.91 -6.95
C ARG A 300 8.79 2.02 -7.85
N PHE A 301 7.59 1.90 -7.31
CA PHE A 301 6.35 1.88 -8.08
C PHE A 301 5.96 3.27 -8.61
N TYR A 302 6.07 4.31 -7.78
CA TYR A 302 5.71 5.71 -8.12
C TYR A 302 6.93 6.59 -8.47
N SER A 303 8.13 6.02 -8.58
CA SER A 303 9.37 6.75 -8.91
C SER A 303 9.59 8.00 -8.02
N THR A 304 9.52 7.83 -6.70
CA THR A 304 9.62 8.94 -5.73
C THR A 304 11.04 9.17 -5.17
N SER A 305 11.46 10.44 -5.06
CA SER A 305 12.67 10.80 -4.31
C SER A 305 12.45 10.65 -2.80
N CYS A 306 13.51 10.46 -1.99
CA CYS A 306 13.38 10.09 -0.57
C CYS A 306 12.52 11.07 0.24
N LEU A 307 12.79 12.37 0.16
CA LEU A 307 12.00 13.39 0.88
C LEU A 307 10.58 13.53 0.34
N ALA A 308 10.40 13.38 -0.98
CA ALA A 308 9.07 13.43 -1.57
C ALA A 308 8.23 12.20 -1.20
N ARG A 309 8.83 11.12 -0.69
CA ARG A 309 8.12 9.87 -0.40
C ARG A 309 7.30 9.91 0.89
N ALA A 310 7.78 10.65 1.90
CA ALA A 310 7.22 10.62 3.24
C ALA A 310 5.72 10.97 3.29
N PRO A 311 5.21 12.03 2.62
CA PRO A 311 3.78 12.35 2.68
C PRO A 311 2.90 11.27 2.04
N GLY A 312 3.29 10.75 0.87
CA GLY A 312 2.56 9.68 0.21
C GLY A 312 2.57 8.39 1.03
N TRP A 313 3.70 8.04 1.65
CA TRP A 313 3.80 6.88 2.55
C TRP A 313 2.94 7.06 3.81
N LEU A 314 3.02 8.22 4.48
CA LEU A 314 2.21 8.53 5.66
C LEU A 314 0.71 8.43 5.35
N ALA A 315 0.25 9.06 4.27
CA ALA A 315 -1.15 8.99 3.84
C ALA A 315 -1.58 7.54 3.54
N THR A 316 -0.71 6.76 2.90
CA THR A 316 -1.00 5.36 2.55
C THR A 316 -1.07 4.45 3.79
N LEU A 317 -0.21 4.71 4.78
CA LEU A 317 -0.16 3.98 6.05
C LEU A 317 -1.36 4.34 6.93
N SER A 318 -1.70 5.62 7.06
CA SER A 318 -2.84 6.07 7.86
C SER A 318 -4.18 5.58 7.29
N ILE A 319 -4.33 5.58 5.96
CA ILE A 319 -5.50 4.98 5.30
C ILE A 319 -5.60 3.49 5.65
N TYR A 320 -4.48 2.75 5.61
CA TYR A 320 -4.48 1.34 5.96
C TYR A 320 -4.89 1.09 7.42
N ILE A 321 -4.36 1.89 8.36
CA ILE A 321 -4.71 1.80 9.79
C ILE A 321 -6.20 2.11 10.00
N VAL A 322 -6.72 3.18 9.39
CA VAL A 322 -8.14 3.52 9.53
C VAL A 322 -9.02 2.40 8.98
N LEU A 323 -8.74 1.88 7.78
CA LEU A 323 -9.51 0.77 7.22
C LEU A 323 -9.48 -0.45 8.14
N PHE A 324 -8.33 -0.79 8.71
CA PHE A 324 -8.21 -1.88 9.67
C PHE A 324 -9.05 -1.64 10.94
N CYS A 325 -8.95 -0.46 11.55
CA CYS A 325 -9.74 -0.11 12.73
C CYS A 325 -11.25 -0.14 12.44
N THR A 326 -11.70 0.39 11.30
CA THR A 326 -13.12 0.37 10.92
C THR A 326 -13.64 -1.06 10.74
N VAL A 327 -12.82 -1.95 10.18
CA VAL A 327 -13.14 -3.37 10.06
C VAL A 327 -13.29 -4.02 11.44
N VAL A 328 -12.31 -3.82 12.34
CA VAL A 328 -12.31 -4.39 13.69
C VAL A 328 -13.54 -3.90 14.49
N ILE A 329 -13.78 -2.59 14.51
CA ILE A 329 -14.93 -2.00 15.20
C ILE A 329 -16.24 -2.51 14.59
N GLY A 330 -16.32 -2.59 13.26
CA GLY A 330 -17.48 -3.13 12.56
C GLY A 330 -17.79 -4.57 12.95
N THR A 331 -16.76 -5.43 13.06
CA THR A 331 -16.95 -6.83 13.49
C THR A 331 -17.42 -6.93 14.94
N HIS A 332 -16.90 -6.11 15.85
CA HIS A 332 -17.36 -6.09 17.24
C HIS A 332 -18.82 -5.63 17.33
N ALA A 333 -19.19 -4.56 16.64
CA ALA A 333 -20.57 -4.06 16.63
C ALA A 333 -21.57 -5.09 16.08
N ILE A 334 -21.18 -5.87 15.06
CA ILE A 334 -22.01 -6.97 14.54
C ILE A 334 -22.13 -8.09 15.57
N THR A 335 -21.04 -8.43 16.26
CA THR A 335 -21.02 -9.47 17.30
C THR A 335 -21.97 -9.10 18.44
N ASP A 336 -21.88 -7.88 18.95
CA ASP A 336 -22.73 -7.36 20.03
C ASP A 336 -24.22 -7.30 19.62
N LEU A 337 -24.52 -7.12 18.33
CA LEU A 337 -25.90 -7.11 17.81
C LEU A 337 -26.49 -8.52 17.70
N LEU A 338 -25.65 -9.54 17.53
CA LEU A 338 -26.05 -10.94 17.34
C LEU A 338 -26.09 -11.74 18.66
N SER A 339 -25.48 -11.24 19.74
CA SER A 339 -25.49 -11.81 21.09
C SER A 339 -26.71 -11.40 21.91
#